data_AF-A0A2X3FFB8-F1
#
_entry.id   AF-A0A2X3FFB8-F1
#
_cell.length_a   1.000
_cell.length_b   1.000
_cell.length_c   1.000
_cell.angle_alpha   90.00
_cell.angle_beta   90.00
_cell.angle_gamma   90.00
#
_symmetry.space_group_name_H-M   'P 1'
#
loop_
_entity.id
_entity.type
_entity.pdbx_description
1 polymer ?
#
loop_
_entity_poly.entity_id
_entity_poly.type
_entity_poly.pdbx_seq_one_letter_code
_entity_poly.pdbx_strand_id
1 'polypeptide(L)' 'MYAAEITGDTGDGWKLAQRMFQESGLALRCNDDSFIWTCEVRVPQKKSSQLKGFLIEDPKQVLGEKVPVNNPWLKLLRE' A
#
# COMPACT_ATOMS: atom_id res chain seq x y z
N MET A 1 -10.74 2.78 6.19
CA MET A 1 -11.97 2.37 5.49
C MET A 1 -12.15 0.86 5.57
N TYR A 2 -11.24 -0.01 5.10
CA TYR A 2 -11.42 -1.47 5.27
C TYR A 2 -11.51 -1.98 6.74
N ALA A 3 -10.59 -1.61 7.64
CA ALA A 3 -10.67 -2.06 9.04
C ALA A 3 -11.91 -1.53 9.77
N ALA A 4 -12.26 -0.25 9.60
CA ALA A 4 -13.49 0.30 10.19
C ALA A 4 -14.76 -0.38 9.63
N GLU A 5 -14.79 -0.71 8.34
CA GLU A 5 -15.94 -1.35 7.68
C GLU A 5 -16.08 -2.84 8.03
N ILE A 6 -14.97 -3.55 8.22
CA ILE A 6 -14.98 -5.01 8.42
C ILE A 6 -14.88 -5.39 9.91
N THR A 7 -14.17 -4.61 10.73
CA THR A 7 -13.93 -4.92 12.15
C THR A 7 -14.60 -3.94 13.12
N GLY A 8 -15.24 -2.88 12.63
CA GLY A 8 -15.90 -1.85 13.47
C GLY A 8 -14.92 -1.02 14.31
N ASP A 9 -13.62 -1.13 14.04
CA ASP A 9 -12.55 -0.56 14.86
C ASP A 9 -12.31 0.92 14.53
N THR A 10 -12.20 1.74 15.57
CA THR A 10 -12.13 3.21 15.50
C THR A 10 -10.73 3.76 15.27
N GLY A 11 -9.72 2.89 15.10
CA GLY A 11 -8.42 3.27 14.52
C GLY A 11 -7.20 2.66 15.19
N ASP A 12 -7.32 2.08 16.39
CA ASP A 12 -6.16 1.54 17.12
C ASP A 12 -5.75 0.14 16.64
N GLY A 13 -6.70 -0.72 16.28
CA GLY A 13 -6.44 -1.97 15.58
C GLY A 13 -5.88 -1.76 14.17
N TRP A 14 -6.29 -0.70 13.47
CA TRP A 14 -5.66 -0.32 12.20
C TRP A 14 -4.20 0.09 12.38
N LYS A 15 -3.87 0.91 13.39
CA LYS A 15 -2.47 1.25 13.70
C LYS A 15 -1.66 0.01 14.08
N LEU A 16 -2.25 -0.91 14.86
CA LEU A 16 -1.60 -2.17 15.23
C LEU A 16 -1.33 -3.02 14.00
N ALA A 17 -2.29 -3.16 13.08
CA ALA A 17 -2.11 -3.90 11.84
C ALA A 17 -1.00 -3.29 10.98
N GLN A 18 -0.94 -1.95 10.87
CA GLN A 18 0.16 -1.27 10.17
C GLN A 18 1.52 -1.57 10.81
N ARG A 19 1.61 -1.54 12.15
CA ARG A 19 2.83 -1.86 12.88
C ARG A 19 3.25 -3.31 12.69
N MET A 20 2.34 -4.27 12.84
CA MET A 20 2.61 -5.69 12.62
C MET A 20 3.08 -5.96 11.19
N PHE A 21 2.50 -5.27 10.21
CA PHE A 21 2.92 -5.38 8.82
C PHE A 21 4.34 -4.83 8.60
N GLN A 22 4.70 -3.72 9.24
CA GLN A 22 6.08 -3.21 9.21
C GLN A 22 7.07 -4.19 9.88
N GLU A 23 6.71 -4.72 11.04
CA GLU A 23 7.54 -5.67 11.81
C GLU A 23 7.71 -7.02 11.07
N SER A 24 6.78 -7.39 10.18
CA SER A 24 6.88 -8.61 9.36
C SER A 24 8.05 -8.61 8.37
N GLY A 25 8.63 -7.43 8.08
CA GLY A 25 9.70 -7.27 7.09
C GLY A 25 9.23 -7.28 5.63
N LEU A 26 7.93 -7.45 5.37
CA LEU A 26 7.37 -7.44 4.01
C LEU A 26 7.26 -6.03 3.42
N ALA A 27 7.16 -5.01 4.26
CA ALA A 27 7.03 -3.62 3.85
C ALA A 27 8.39 -3.05 3.42
N LEU A 28 8.50 -2.62 2.15
CA LEU A 28 9.67 -1.93 1.64
C LEU A 28 9.74 -0.50 2.21
N ARG A 29 10.90 -0.14 2.78
CA ARG A 29 11.17 1.23 3.25
C ARG A 29 11.20 2.21 2.08
N CYS A 30 10.51 3.33 2.25
CA CYS A 30 10.54 4.47 1.35
C CYS A 30 11.80 5.30 1.56
N ASN A 31 12.18 5.51 2.83
CA ASN A 31 13.41 6.16 3.26
C ASN A 31 13.74 5.72 4.70
N ASP A 32 14.72 6.38 5.34
CA ASP A 32 15.17 6.06 6.70
C ASP A 32 14.06 6.19 7.77
N ASP A 33 13.04 7.02 7.51
CA ASP A 33 12.01 7.37 8.49
C ASP A 33 10.58 6.92 8.10
N SER A 34 10.38 6.35 6.90
CA SER A 34 9.05 6.04 6.39
C SER A 34 9.00 4.75 5.57
N PHE A 35 7.89 4.02 5.74
CA PHE A 35 7.48 2.88 4.90
C PHE A 35 6.36 3.24 3.91
N ILE A 36 5.86 4.49 3.97
CA ILE A 36 4.71 4.92 3.18
C ILE A 36 5.20 5.56 1.89
N TRP A 37 4.92 4.89 0.78
CA TRP A 37 5.16 5.36 -0.57
C TRP A 37 3.97 6.15 -1.09
N THR A 38 4.24 7.10 -1.98
CA THR A 38 3.20 7.84 -2.70
C THR A 38 3.15 7.37 -4.15
N CYS A 39 1.96 7.10 -4.66
CA CYS A 39 1.70 6.75 -6.05
C CYS A 39 0.73 7.74 -6.68
N GLU A 40 0.92 8.04 -7.95
CA GLU A 40 -0.05 8.74 -8.78
C GLU A 40 -0.98 7.72 -9.44
N VAL A 41 -2.28 7.98 -9.37
CA VAL A 41 -3.31 7.30 -10.13
C VAL A 41 -3.76 8.20 -11.27
N ARG A 42 -3.58 7.73 -12.51
CA ARG A 42 -4.07 8.42 -13.71
C ARG A 42 -5.20 7.63 -14.31
N VAL A 43 -6.41 8.17 -14.19
CA VAL A 43 -7.57 7.63 -14.89
C VAL A 43 -7.79 8.47 -16.17
N PRO A 44 -7.97 7.84 -17.34
CA PRO A 44 -8.33 8.57 -18.55
C PRO A 44 -9.55 9.47 -18.28
N GLN A 45 -9.50 10.71 -18.75
CA GLN A 45 -10.59 11.70 -18.62
C GLN A 45 -10.86 12.22 -17.19
N LYS A 46 -10.09 11.82 -16.16
CA LYS A 46 -10.21 12.37 -14.81
C LYS A 46 -8.90 13.01 -14.34
N LYS A 47 -9.00 13.89 -13.35
CA LYS A 47 -7.83 14.49 -12.68
C LYS A 47 -7.02 13.38 -12.02
N SER A 48 -5.69 13.44 -12.15
CA SER A 48 -4.81 12.52 -11.43
C SER A 48 -4.96 12.73 -9.92
N SER A 49 -4.85 11.63 -9.17
CA SER A 49 -4.93 11.63 -7.72
C SER A 49 -3.70 10.95 -7.14
N GLN A 50 -3.38 11.25 -5.89
CA GLN A 50 -2.30 10.57 -5.18
C GLN A 50 -2.87 9.58 -4.17
N LEU A 51 -2.26 8.40 -4.12
CA LEU A 51 -2.51 7.37 -3.12
C LEU A 51 -1.24 7.17 -2.29
N LYS A 52 -1.42 6.92 -1.00
CA LYS A 52 -0.35 6.56 -0.08
C LYS A 52 -0.52 5.12 0.38
N GLY A 53 0.56 4.37 0.43
CA GLY A 53 0.50 2.96 0.83
C GLY A 53 1.87 2.34 1.05
N PHE A 54 1.87 1.08 1.46
CA PHE A 54 3.07 0.27 1.54
C PHE A 54 3.41 -0.32 0.17
N LEU A 55 4.70 -0.56 -0.06
CA LEU A 55 5.19 -1.31 -1.20
C LEU A 55 5.78 -2.63 -0.69
N ILE A 56 5.63 -3.70 -1.47
CA ILE A 56 6.18 -5.03 -1.18
C ILE A 56 7.09 -5.40 -2.33
N GLU A 57 8.29 -5.88 -2.04
CA GLU A 57 9.28 -6.22 -3.07
C GLU A 57 8.89 -7.47 -3.86
N ASP A 58 8.54 -8.56 -3.16
CA ASP A 58 8.05 -9.78 -3.79
C ASP A 58 6.52 -9.92 -3.63
N PRO A 59 5.71 -9.64 -4.66
CA PRO A 59 4.27 -9.78 -4.59
C PRO A 59 3.82 -11.22 -4.33
N LYS A 60 4.66 -12.23 -4.59
CA LYS A 60 4.30 -13.64 -4.36
C LYS A 60 4.15 -13.97 -2.88
N GLN A 61 4.81 -13.23 -2.00
CA GLN A 61 4.69 -13.42 -0.55
C GLN A 61 3.28 -13.14 -0.03
N VAL A 62 2.49 -12.34 -0.76
CA VAL A 62 1.11 -11.99 -0.38
C VAL A 62 0.08 -12.56 -1.34
N LEU A 63 0.38 -12.57 -2.64
CA LEU A 63 -0.56 -13.00 -3.69
C LEU A 63 -0.36 -14.46 -4.13
N GLY A 64 0.68 -15.14 -3.64
CA GLY A 64 1.05 -16.48 -4.07
C GLY A 64 1.58 -16.51 -5.50
N GLU A 65 1.46 -17.67 -6.17
CA GLU A 65 2.04 -17.86 -7.51
C GLU A 65 1.31 -17.09 -8.61
N LYS A 66 0.04 -16.73 -8.40
CA LYS A 66 -0.80 -16.03 -9.40
C LYS A 66 -0.73 -14.52 -9.20
N VAL A 67 0.39 -13.94 -9.60
CA VAL A 67 0.58 -12.47 -9.56
C VAL A 67 -0.14 -11.83 -10.77
N PRO A 68 -1.06 -10.86 -10.55
CA PRO A 68 -1.71 -10.14 -11.64
C PRO A 68 -0.72 -9.24 -12.39
N VAL A 69 -1.09 -8.84 -13.60
CA VAL A 69 -0.29 -7.88 -14.39
C VAL A 69 -0.23 -6.51 -13.72
N ASN A 70 0.84 -5.76 -14.01
CA ASN A 70 1.02 -4.41 -13.49
C ASN A 70 -0.14 -3.49 -13.87
N ASN A 71 -0.57 -2.66 -12.92
CA ASN A 71 -1.65 -1.70 -13.12
C ASN A 71 -1.16 -0.53 -14.00
N PRO A 72 -1.71 -0.32 -15.22
CA PRO A 72 -1.25 0.72 -16.14
C PRO A 72 -1.63 2.14 -15.70
N TRP A 73 -2.56 2.27 -14.76
CA TRP A 73 -3.04 3.56 -14.25
C TRP A 73 -2.32 4.00 -12.98
N LEU A 74 -1.44 3.15 -12.43
CA LEU A 74 -0.71 3.43 -11.21
C LEU A 74 0.76 3.69 -11.52
N LYS A 75 1.29 4.81 -11.05
CA LYS A 75 2.71 5.15 -11.16
C LYS A 75 3.26 5.47 -9.77
N LEU A 76 4.33 4.81 -9.37
CA LEU A 76 5.06 5.16 -8.16
C LEU A 76 5.71 6.55 -8.32
N LEU A 77 5.45 7.46 -7.39
CA LEU A 77 6.14 8.75 -7.29
C LEU A 77 7.30 8.53 -6.32
N ARG A 78 8.52 8.38 -6.86
CA ARG A 78 9.73 8.38 -6.03
C ARG A 78 10.18 9.83 -5.88
N GLU A 79 10.48 10.24 -4.64
CA GLU A 79 11.30 11.44 -4.38
C GLU A 79 12.77 11.14 -4.72
#